data_AF-A0A6I3ZVD9-F1
#
_entry.id   AF-A0A6I3ZVD9-F1
#
_cell.length_a   1.000
_cell.length_b   1.000
_cell.length_c   1.000
_cell.angle_alpha   90.00
_cell.angle_beta   90.00
_cell.angle_gamma   90.00
#
_symmetry.space_group_name_H-M   'P 1'
#
loop_
_entity.id
_entity.type
_entity.pdbx_description
1 polymer ?
#
loop_
_entity_poly.entity_id
_entity_poly.type
_entity_poly.pdbx_seq_one_letter_code
_entity_poly.pdbx_strand_id
1 'polypeptide(L)'
;MSFSLAAALKGLVAVTTAVVTAGCSLAHTNAIAPQVASPAAPYTLIQQPDAGMRPVMDLIDEATESVRLVIYGLADDAAVKKLIAARKRGLAVQVLLNSAYHGRTTNTAAYSALKASGVDAKWASDSVIVHQKTLIVDKRIAAVGTGNLMAHYYPTGRDAWIIDAVAQDVSAIATTFDGDFEAAASNLPPAAVTGEHLLWSPGARPSLLRHLDSATRSVDITAEELSDQATISEIDRVARRGVACRMVLTDNPQWARAIGELTAAGCSVHLLPAAPRRSTCTRNRSSWTAPH
;
A
#
# COMPACT_ATOMS: atom_id res chain seq x y z
N MET A 1 -52.32 -3.43 79.85
CA MET A 1 -51.30 -3.02 80.84
C MET A 1 -50.10 -2.51 80.07
N SER A 2 -49.60 -1.30 80.41
CA SER A 2 -48.24 -0.75 80.11
C SER A 2 -47.73 -0.71 78.65
N PHE A 3 -46.97 0.26 78.16
CA PHE A 3 -46.72 1.71 78.39
C PHE A 3 -45.56 2.09 77.41
N SER A 4 -45.61 3.28 76.79
CA SER A 4 -44.50 3.97 76.05
C SER A 4 -43.94 3.32 74.76
N LEU A 5 -43.78 4.02 73.62
CA LEU A 5 -42.82 5.12 73.28
C LEU A 5 -41.34 4.69 73.43
N ALA A 6 -40.42 4.94 72.48
CA ALA A 6 -40.43 5.62 71.17
C ALA A 6 -39.31 4.98 70.28
N ALA A 7 -38.94 5.42 69.07
CA ALA A 7 -39.20 6.64 68.28
C ALA A 7 -39.16 6.36 66.75
N ALA A 8 -38.94 7.37 65.91
CA ALA A 8 -38.96 7.29 64.44
C ALA A 8 -37.59 7.45 63.77
N LEU A 9 -37.43 6.89 62.56
CA LEU A 9 -36.55 7.47 61.54
C LEU A 9 -37.21 7.39 60.14
N LYS A 10 -36.94 8.40 59.32
CA LYS A 10 -37.66 8.68 58.07
C LYS A 10 -37.12 7.85 56.90
N GLY A 11 -38.01 7.38 56.02
CA GLY A 11 -37.66 6.78 54.73
C GLY A 11 -38.80 7.00 53.73
N LEU A 12 -38.66 7.99 52.84
CA LEU A 12 -39.66 8.33 51.83
C LEU A 12 -39.49 7.40 50.62
N VAL A 13 -40.43 6.46 50.42
CA VAL A 13 -40.44 5.61 49.22
C VAL A 13 -41.17 6.35 48.10
N ALA A 14 -40.42 6.94 47.17
CA ALA A 14 -40.96 7.48 45.94
C ALA A 14 -41.11 6.36 44.89
N VAL A 15 -42.34 6.10 44.46
CA VAL A 15 -42.63 5.16 43.36
C VAL A 15 -42.39 5.87 42.03
N THR A 16 -41.43 5.39 41.24
CA THR A 16 -41.20 5.86 39.86
C THR A 16 -41.61 4.81 38.85
N THR A 17 -42.61 5.16 38.04
CA THR A 17 -43.16 4.34 36.95
C THR A 17 -42.14 4.21 35.81
N ALA A 18 -41.79 2.98 35.43
CA ALA A 18 -40.88 2.75 34.31
C ALA A 18 -41.60 2.93 32.97
N VAL A 19 -41.25 3.98 32.22
CA VAL A 19 -41.65 4.15 30.82
C VAL A 19 -40.64 3.44 29.93
N VAL A 20 -41.08 2.39 29.22
CA VAL A 20 -40.23 1.68 28.24
C VAL A 20 -40.27 2.44 26.91
N THR A 21 -39.27 3.28 26.66
CA THR A 21 -39.02 3.85 25.34
C THR A 21 -38.24 2.87 24.48
N ALA A 22 -38.86 2.37 23.41
CA ALA A 22 -38.18 1.55 22.41
C ALA A 22 -37.20 2.42 21.58
N GLY A 23 -35.96 2.51 22.03
CA GLY A 23 -34.90 3.23 21.33
C GLY A 23 -34.42 2.47 20.10
N CYS A 24 -34.67 2.99 18.90
CA CYS A 24 -33.94 2.57 17.71
C CYS A 24 -32.48 3.01 17.83
N SER A 25 -31.60 2.09 18.23
CA SER A 25 -30.15 2.29 18.20
C SER A 25 -29.65 2.44 16.77
N LEU A 26 -29.62 3.68 16.27
CA LEU A 26 -28.86 4.02 15.07
C LEU A 26 -27.39 3.70 15.34
N ALA A 27 -26.88 2.63 14.74
CA ALA A 27 -25.48 2.28 14.82
C ALA A 27 -24.65 3.44 14.27
N HIS A 28 -23.88 4.10 15.14
CA HIS A 28 -22.90 5.09 14.72
C HIS A 28 -21.79 4.38 13.95
N THR A 29 -21.94 4.30 12.63
CA THR A 29 -20.83 4.09 11.73
C THR A 29 -19.88 5.26 11.91
N ASN A 30 -18.79 5.04 12.64
CA ASN A 30 -17.64 5.95 12.63
C ASN A 30 -17.06 5.94 11.21
N ALA A 31 -17.64 6.76 10.34
CA ALA A 31 -17.03 7.12 9.08
C ALA A 31 -15.71 7.81 9.43
N ILE A 32 -14.60 7.13 9.15
CA ILE A 32 -13.28 7.75 9.21
C ILE A 32 -13.31 8.84 8.15
N ALA A 33 -13.47 10.09 8.59
CA ALA A 33 -13.37 11.23 7.69
C ALA A 33 -11.99 11.17 7.01
N PRO A 34 -11.90 11.41 5.69
CA PRO A 34 -10.61 11.41 5.01
C PRO A 34 -9.72 12.44 5.71
N GLN A 35 -8.56 12.00 6.21
CA GLN A 35 -7.61 12.91 6.82
C GLN A 35 -7.15 13.89 5.74
N VAL A 36 -7.62 15.13 5.85
CA VAL A 36 -7.17 16.23 5.02
C VAL A 36 -5.66 16.33 5.17
N ALA A 37 -4.94 16.32 4.04
CA ALA A 37 -3.49 16.31 4.02
C ALA A 37 -2.92 17.45 4.89
N SER A 38 -1.92 17.14 5.71
CA SER A 38 -1.19 18.16 6.47
C SER A 38 -0.51 19.10 5.47
N PRO A 39 -0.74 20.43 5.52
CA PRO A 39 -0.38 21.36 4.44
C PRO A 39 1.11 21.74 4.40
N ALA A 40 2.01 20.79 4.67
CA ALA A 40 3.46 21.00 4.77
C ALA A 40 4.32 19.80 4.32
N ALA A 41 3.74 18.72 3.82
CA ALA A 41 4.52 17.67 3.16
C ALA A 41 4.81 18.10 1.70
N PRO A 42 6.05 17.93 1.18
CA PRO A 42 6.37 18.24 -0.22
C PRO A 42 5.87 17.15 -1.19
N TYR A 43 5.00 16.25 -0.71
CA TYR A 43 4.45 15.11 -1.42
C TYR A 43 2.96 14.92 -1.06
N THR A 44 2.23 14.20 -1.90
CA THR A 44 0.84 13.78 -1.65
C THR A 44 0.76 12.26 -1.51
N LEU A 45 0.17 11.76 -0.42
CA LEU A 45 -0.12 10.34 -0.23
C LEU A 45 -1.46 9.98 -0.87
N ILE A 46 -1.45 8.96 -1.73
CA ILE A 46 -2.64 8.32 -2.31
C ILE A 46 -2.76 6.91 -1.72
N GLN A 47 -3.80 6.67 -0.92
CA GLN A 47 -4.04 5.39 -0.26
C GLN A 47 -5.14 4.59 -0.99
N GLN A 48 -4.79 3.41 -1.49
CA GLN A 48 -5.73 2.46 -2.08
C GLN A 48 -6.36 1.57 -1.00
N PRO A 49 -7.59 1.05 -1.21
CA PRO A 49 -8.43 1.22 -2.40
C PRO A 49 -9.17 2.57 -2.46
N ASP A 50 -9.33 3.27 -1.32
CA ASP A 50 -10.29 4.36 -1.15
C ASP A 50 -10.05 5.57 -2.07
N ALA A 51 -8.80 5.97 -2.32
CA ALA A 51 -8.47 7.05 -3.25
C ALA A 51 -8.55 6.63 -4.73
N GLY A 52 -8.51 5.32 -5.00
CA GLY A 52 -8.38 4.74 -6.35
C GLY A 52 -7.08 5.14 -7.06
N MET A 53 -6.98 4.80 -8.35
CA MET A 53 -5.80 5.08 -9.18
C MET A 53 -5.87 6.38 -10.00
N ARG A 54 -7.01 7.08 -10.02
CA ARG A 54 -7.17 8.32 -10.81
C ARG A 54 -6.07 9.35 -10.52
N PRO A 55 -5.70 9.67 -9.25
CA PRO A 55 -4.66 10.66 -8.97
C PRO A 55 -3.29 10.34 -9.57
N VAL A 56 -2.96 9.06 -9.78
CA VAL A 56 -1.72 8.63 -10.44
C VAL A 56 -1.86 8.59 -11.96
N MET A 57 -3.03 8.16 -12.45
CA MET A 57 -3.31 8.03 -13.89
C MET A 57 -3.55 9.37 -14.59
N ASP A 58 -4.03 10.39 -13.87
CA ASP A 58 -4.35 11.68 -14.46
C ASP A 58 -3.08 12.52 -14.71
N LEU A 59 -1.99 12.27 -13.97
CA LEU A 59 -0.63 12.77 -14.29
C LEU A 59 -0.19 12.44 -15.72
N ILE A 60 -0.59 11.29 -16.28
CA ILE A 60 -0.26 10.90 -17.66
C ILE A 60 -1.03 11.76 -18.68
N ASP A 61 -2.22 12.24 -18.34
CA ASP A 61 -3.02 13.11 -19.21
C ASP A 61 -2.58 14.58 -19.09
N GLU A 62 -2.15 15.00 -17.89
CA GLU A 62 -1.61 16.34 -17.61
C GLU A 62 -0.21 16.57 -18.19
N ALA A 63 0.55 15.51 -18.50
CA ALA A 63 1.90 15.59 -19.05
C ALA A 63 2.00 16.45 -20.34
N THR A 64 3.03 17.30 -20.40
CA THR A 64 3.26 18.32 -21.44
C THR A 64 4.56 18.17 -22.23
N GLU A 65 5.56 17.45 -21.71
CA GLU A 65 6.87 17.20 -22.34
C GLU A 65 7.16 15.70 -22.44
N SER A 66 7.08 14.98 -21.32
CA SER A 66 7.53 13.58 -21.24
C SER A 66 6.82 12.74 -20.18
N VAL A 67 6.71 11.45 -20.46
CA VAL A 67 6.20 10.43 -19.55
C VAL A 67 7.17 9.26 -19.52
N ARG A 68 7.65 8.91 -18.33
CA ARG A 68 8.53 7.76 -18.11
C ARG A 68 7.88 6.83 -17.09
N LEU A 69 7.77 5.55 -17.43
CA LEU A 69 7.18 4.54 -16.55
C LEU A 69 8.13 3.35 -16.40
N VAL A 70 8.50 3.03 -15.17
CA VAL A 70 9.10 1.73 -14.82
C VAL A 70 8.13 0.96 -13.94
N ILE A 71 7.80 -0.26 -14.35
CA ILE A 71 6.73 -1.03 -13.72
C ILE A 71 6.97 -2.54 -13.80
N TYR A 72 6.77 -3.22 -12.68
CA TYR A 72 6.84 -4.69 -12.61
C TYR A 72 5.67 -5.36 -13.36
N GLY A 73 4.44 -4.91 -13.12
CA GLY A 73 3.22 -5.42 -13.76
C GLY A 73 2.35 -4.30 -14.36
N LEU A 74 2.02 -4.44 -15.65
CA LEU A 74 1.16 -3.56 -16.42
C LEU A 74 0.09 -4.40 -17.16
N ALA A 75 -1.08 -4.50 -16.54
CA ALA A 75 -2.28 -5.16 -17.06
C ALA A 75 -3.52 -4.28 -16.80
N ASP A 76 -3.43 -3.03 -17.25
CA ASP A 76 -4.49 -2.02 -17.18
C ASP A 76 -4.62 -1.33 -18.55
N ASP A 77 -5.69 -1.68 -19.28
CA ASP A 77 -6.01 -1.10 -20.58
C ASP A 77 -6.18 0.42 -20.54
N ALA A 78 -6.64 1.00 -19.43
CA ALA A 78 -6.79 2.45 -19.30
C ALA A 78 -5.43 3.12 -19.17
N ALA A 79 -4.51 2.56 -18.38
CA ALA A 79 -3.13 3.02 -18.27
C ALA A 79 -2.41 2.94 -19.63
N VAL A 80 -2.53 1.81 -20.34
CA VAL A 80 -1.96 1.63 -21.68
C VAL A 80 -2.54 2.65 -22.68
N LYS A 81 -3.87 2.89 -22.66
CA LYS A 81 -4.50 3.91 -23.52
C LYS A 81 -4.01 5.33 -23.20
N LYS A 82 -3.84 5.70 -21.94
CA LYS A 82 -3.30 7.01 -21.52
C LYS A 82 -1.85 7.20 -21.99
N LEU A 83 -0.98 6.20 -21.87
CA LEU A 83 0.40 6.22 -22.39
C LEU A 83 0.44 6.37 -23.93
N ILE A 84 -0.45 5.66 -24.64
CA ILE A 84 -0.60 5.79 -26.10
C ILE A 84 -1.13 7.17 -26.48
N ALA A 85 -2.07 7.73 -25.71
CA ALA A 85 -2.59 9.08 -25.91
C ALA A 85 -1.49 10.14 -25.72
N ALA A 86 -0.71 10.05 -24.64
CA ALA A 86 0.46 10.88 -24.41
C ALA A 86 1.43 10.85 -25.60
N ARG A 87 1.72 9.65 -26.14
CA ARG A 87 2.58 9.53 -27.33
C ARG A 87 1.96 10.17 -28.58
N LYS A 88 0.65 10.05 -28.77
CA LYS A 88 -0.10 10.71 -29.86
C LYS A 88 -0.19 12.23 -29.72
N ARG A 89 -0.07 12.79 -28.50
CA ARG A 89 0.11 14.24 -28.27
C ARG A 89 1.51 14.73 -28.68
N GLY A 90 2.41 13.85 -29.10
CA GLY A 90 3.78 14.17 -29.51
C GLY A 90 4.84 14.00 -28.41
N LEU A 91 4.43 13.61 -27.20
CA LEU A 91 5.33 13.54 -26.04
C LEU A 91 6.39 12.42 -26.19
N ALA A 92 7.50 12.59 -25.47
CA ALA A 92 8.46 11.52 -25.26
C ALA A 92 7.88 10.53 -24.23
N VAL A 93 7.54 9.32 -24.67
CA VAL A 93 7.00 8.27 -23.79
C VAL A 93 7.94 7.07 -23.78
N GLN A 94 8.54 6.81 -22.61
CA GLN A 94 9.50 5.73 -22.36
C GLN A 94 8.91 4.76 -21.32
N VAL A 95 8.94 3.45 -21.58
CA VAL A 95 8.38 2.46 -20.65
C VAL A 95 9.35 1.28 -20.45
N LEU A 96 9.83 1.09 -19.22
CA LEU A 96 10.64 -0.06 -18.82
C LEU A 96 9.76 -1.11 -18.14
N LEU A 97 9.65 -2.29 -18.75
CA LEU A 97 8.84 -3.40 -18.25
C LEU A 97 9.73 -4.52 -17.71
N ASN A 98 9.43 -5.00 -16.51
CA ASN A 98 10.03 -6.22 -16.00
C ASN A 98 9.71 -7.40 -16.94
N SER A 99 10.73 -8.19 -17.29
CA SER A 99 10.54 -9.44 -18.05
C SER A 99 10.78 -10.70 -17.21
N ALA A 100 11.60 -10.61 -16.17
CA ALA A 100 11.93 -11.70 -15.26
C ALA A 100 10.72 -12.26 -14.51
N TYR A 101 10.83 -13.51 -14.06
CA TYR A 101 9.76 -14.25 -13.36
C TYR A 101 8.45 -14.26 -14.19
N HIS A 102 7.32 -13.83 -13.64
CA HIS A 102 6.06 -13.74 -14.40
C HIS A 102 5.93 -12.46 -15.26
N GLY A 103 6.92 -11.56 -15.23
CA GLY A 103 6.90 -10.25 -15.88
C GLY A 103 6.60 -10.30 -17.38
N ARG A 104 7.33 -11.12 -18.15
CA ARG A 104 7.09 -11.26 -19.60
C ARG A 104 5.63 -11.61 -19.89
N THR A 105 5.09 -12.62 -19.23
CA THR A 105 3.70 -13.08 -19.43
C THR A 105 2.69 -11.99 -19.06
N THR A 106 2.84 -11.35 -17.91
CA THR A 106 1.96 -10.27 -17.44
C THR A 106 1.95 -9.08 -18.40
N ASN A 107 3.13 -8.67 -18.89
CA ASN A 107 3.33 -7.40 -19.57
C ASN A 107 3.23 -7.48 -21.11
N THR A 108 3.20 -8.67 -21.71
CA THR A 108 3.32 -8.83 -23.18
C THR A 108 2.22 -8.12 -23.97
N ALA A 109 0.97 -8.15 -23.49
CA ALA A 109 -0.13 -7.44 -24.15
C ALA A 109 0.10 -5.91 -24.16
N ALA A 110 0.44 -5.34 -23.01
CA ALA A 110 0.74 -3.92 -22.86
C ALA A 110 1.97 -3.51 -23.70
N TYR A 111 3.09 -4.26 -23.60
CA TYR A 111 4.28 -4.03 -24.41
C TYR A 111 3.95 -3.97 -25.91
N SER A 112 3.18 -4.94 -26.41
CA SER A 112 2.83 -5.03 -27.83
C SER A 112 1.99 -3.84 -28.29
N ALA A 113 0.99 -3.44 -27.52
CA ALA A 113 0.16 -2.27 -27.80
C ALA A 113 0.94 -0.94 -27.77
N LEU A 114 1.87 -0.80 -26.81
CA LEU A 114 2.76 0.35 -26.67
C LEU A 114 3.72 0.45 -27.87
N LYS A 115 4.45 -0.63 -28.22
CA LYS A 115 5.36 -0.66 -29.38
C LYS A 115 4.63 -0.37 -30.69
N ALA A 116 3.46 -1.01 -30.91
CA ALA A 116 2.65 -0.78 -32.11
C ALA A 116 2.16 0.68 -32.24
N SER A 117 2.08 1.41 -31.13
CA SER A 117 1.69 2.83 -31.07
C SER A 117 2.89 3.79 -31.07
N GLY A 118 4.11 3.30 -31.31
CA GLY A 118 5.32 4.13 -31.38
C GLY A 118 5.82 4.65 -30.02
N VAL A 119 5.40 4.06 -28.90
CA VAL A 119 5.99 4.29 -27.57
C VAL A 119 7.35 3.59 -27.49
N ASP A 120 8.34 4.23 -26.86
CA ASP A 120 9.61 3.57 -26.60
C ASP A 120 9.52 2.65 -25.37
N ALA A 121 8.82 1.53 -25.54
CA ALA A 121 8.81 0.46 -24.56
C ALA A 121 10.04 -0.45 -24.73
N LYS A 122 10.63 -0.84 -23.60
CA LYS A 122 11.76 -1.77 -23.50
C LYS A 122 11.46 -2.84 -22.46
N TRP A 123 12.06 -4.01 -22.66
CA TRP A 123 12.15 -5.04 -21.64
C TRP A 123 13.42 -4.83 -20.83
N ALA A 124 13.31 -4.89 -19.51
CA ALA A 124 14.45 -5.18 -18.65
C ALA A 124 14.94 -6.62 -18.91
N SER A 125 16.19 -6.91 -18.57
CA SER A 125 16.74 -8.27 -18.57
C SER A 125 15.83 -9.25 -17.81
N ASP A 126 15.75 -10.49 -18.29
CA ASP A 126 15.03 -11.58 -17.61
C ASP A 126 15.82 -12.18 -16.44
N SER A 127 17.08 -11.78 -16.29
CA SER A 127 17.97 -12.16 -15.19
C SER A 127 17.87 -11.21 -13.98
N VAL A 128 17.12 -10.11 -14.09
CA VAL A 128 16.95 -9.09 -13.02
C VAL A 128 15.47 -8.78 -12.85
N ILE A 129 14.96 -8.88 -11.61
CA ILE A 129 13.57 -8.49 -11.31
C ILE A 129 13.52 -6.98 -11.08
N VAL A 130 12.99 -6.24 -12.05
CA VAL A 130 12.68 -4.81 -11.89
C VAL A 130 11.36 -4.69 -11.13
N HIS A 131 11.44 -4.68 -9.79
CA HIS A 131 10.26 -4.64 -8.92
C HIS A 131 9.75 -3.22 -8.59
N GLN A 132 10.34 -2.19 -9.20
CA GLN A 132 9.95 -0.79 -9.04
C GLN A 132 8.59 -0.50 -9.67
N LYS A 133 7.86 0.48 -9.10
CA LYS A 133 6.67 1.10 -9.70
C LYS A 133 6.81 2.61 -9.58
N THR A 134 7.16 3.25 -10.69
CA THR A 134 7.42 4.68 -10.72
C THR A 134 7.03 5.29 -12.05
N LEU A 135 6.24 6.36 -11.98
CA LEU A 135 5.83 7.20 -13.09
C LEU A 135 6.50 8.58 -12.89
N ILE A 136 7.24 9.05 -13.88
CA ILE A 136 7.82 10.40 -13.89
C ILE A 136 7.14 11.20 -15.01
N VAL A 137 6.69 12.41 -14.69
CA VAL A 137 6.05 13.32 -15.64
C VAL A 137 6.85 14.62 -15.70
N ASP A 138 7.19 15.03 -16.93
CA ASP A 138 7.86 16.29 -17.27
C ASP A 138 9.13 16.59 -16.47
N LYS A 139 9.79 15.55 -15.92
CA LYS A 139 10.91 15.65 -14.96
C LYS A 139 10.63 16.57 -13.76
N ARG A 140 9.35 16.74 -13.41
CA ARG A 140 8.85 17.67 -12.38
C ARG A 140 8.05 16.97 -11.28
N ILE A 141 7.44 15.83 -11.60
CA ILE A 141 6.66 15.02 -10.65
C ILE A 141 7.12 13.57 -10.80
N ALA A 142 7.29 12.88 -9.67
CA ALA A 142 7.48 11.44 -9.62
C ALA A 142 6.40 10.81 -8.71
N ALA A 143 5.59 9.91 -9.26
CA ALA A 143 4.69 9.06 -8.49
C ALA A 143 5.39 7.71 -8.24
N VAL A 144 5.72 7.41 -6.99
CA VAL A 144 6.37 6.17 -6.54
C VAL A 144 5.39 5.38 -5.68
N GLY A 145 5.26 4.06 -5.87
CA GLY A 145 4.29 3.28 -5.10
C GLY A 145 4.58 1.80 -4.95
N THR A 146 3.75 1.14 -4.14
CA THR A 146 3.81 -0.31 -3.89
C THR A 146 3.08 -1.12 -4.97
N GLY A 147 2.00 -0.55 -5.50
CA GLY A 147 1.04 -1.23 -6.38
C GLY A 147 1.48 -1.32 -7.84
N ASN A 148 1.09 -2.41 -8.50
CA ASN A 148 1.23 -2.56 -9.95
C ASN A 148 0.12 -1.82 -10.71
N LEU A 149 0.33 -1.51 -12.00
CA LEU A 149 -0.72 -0.98 -12.86
C LEU A 149 -1.57 -2.13 -13.42
N MET A 150 -2.33 -2.79 -12.56
CA MET A 150 -3.14 -3.97 -12.87
C MET A 150 -4.55 -3.79 -12.30
N ALA A 151 -5.51 -3.54 -13.18
CA ALA A 151 -6.81 -2.96 -12.79
C ALA A 151 -7.64 -3.82 -11.82
N HIS A 152 -7.45 -5.14 -11.82
CA HIS A 152 -8.18 -6.04 -10.93
C HIS A 152 -7.74 -5.97 -9.46
N TYR A 153 -6.57 -5.40 -9.15
CA TYR A 153 -6.12 -5.20 -7.77
C TYR A 153 -6.68 -3.90 -7.15
N TYR A 154 -6.99 -2.87 -7.95
CA TYR A 154 -7.35 -1.54 -7.41
C TYR A 154 -8.53 -1.53 -6.41
N PRO A 155 -9.59 -2.37 -6.54
CA PRO A 155 -10.70 -2.37 -5.59
C PRO A 155 -10.41 -3.07 -4.24
N THR A 156 -9.31 -3.81 -4.12
CA THR A 156 -9.04 -4.72 -2.98
C THR A 156 -7.63 -4.60 -2.40
N GLY A 157 -6.67 -4.12 -3.17
CA GLY A 157 -5.29 -3.88 -2.74
C GLY A 157 -5.19 -2.67 -1.80
N ARG A 158 -4.32 -2.79 -0.79
CA ARG A 158 -3.99 -1.71 0.16
C ARG A 158 -2.67 -1.03 -0.21
N ASP A 159 -2.53 -0.73 -1.49
CA ASP A 159 -1.34 -0.09 -2.03
C ASP A 159 -1.28 1.40 -1.67
N ALA A 160 -0.07 1.94 -1.62
CA ALA A 160 0.18 3.35 -1.40
C ALA A 160 1.03 3.92 -2.54
N TRP A 161 0.74 5.17 -2.92
CA TRP A 161 1.57 5.96 -3.81
C TRP A 161 1.89 7.31 -3.19
N ILE A 162 3.13 7.74 -3.36
CA ILE A 162 3.62 9.08 -3.03
C ILE A 162 3.77 9.83 -4.35
N ILE A 163 3.02 10.90 -4.54
CA ILE A 163 3.24 11.87 -5.62
C ILE A 163 4.20 12.92 -5.07
N ASP A 164 5.44 12.89 -5.54
CA ASP A 164 6.55 13.72 -5.10
C ASP A 164 6.86 14.83 -6.12
N ALA A 165 7.12 16.03 -5.61
CA ALA A 165 7.51 17.21 -6.38
C ALA A 165 8.82 17.86 -5.87
N VAL A 166 9.55 17.20 -4.95
CA VAL A 166 10.89 17.63 -4.53
C VAL A 166 11.84 17.50 -5.72
N ALA A 167 12.37 18.63 -6.19
CA ALA A 167 13.19 18.67 -7.41
C ALA A 167 14.44 17.76 -7.33
N GLN A 168 15.03 17.61 -6.15
CA GLN A 168 16.17 16.73 -5.88
C GLN A 168 15.80 15.25 -6.05
N ASP A 169 14.71 14.81 -5.43
CA ASP A 169 14.27 13.41 -5.48
C ASP A 169 13.74 13.06 -6.88
N VAL A 170 12.95 13.94 -7.51
CA VAL A 170 12.51 13.77 -8.90
C VAL A 170 13.70 13.70 -9.86
N SER A 171 14.74 14.51 -9.67
CA SER A 171 15.96 14.47 -10.49
C SER A 171 16.74 13.16 -10.30
N ALA A 172 16.89 12.69 -9.06
CA ALA A 172 17.56 11.43 -8.75
C ALA A 172 16.79 10.21 -9.32
N ILE A 173 15.46 10.19 -9.18
CA ILE A 173 14.58 9.19 -9.78
C ILE A 173 14.67 9.22 -11.31
N ALA A 174 14.61 10.41 -11.92
CA ALA A 174 14.66 10.56 -13.37
C ALA A 174 16.02 10.13 -13.96
N THR A 175 17.12 10.43 -13.28
CA THR A 175 18.48 10.03 -13.69
C THR A 175 18.68 8.52 -13.53
N THR A 176 18.15 7.93 -12.45
CA THR A 176 18.16 6.47 -12.25
C THR A 176 17.38 5.76 -13.35
N PHE A 177 16.17 6.24 -13.66
CA PHE A 177 15.38 5.72 -14.78
C PHE A 177 16.12 5.81 -16.12
N ASP A 178 16.78 6.93 -16.41
CA ASP A 178 17.50 7.09 -17.67
C ASP A 178 18.65 6.07 -17.79
N GLY A 179 19.42 5.84 -16.72
CA GLY A 179 20.43 4.79 -16.65
C GLY A 179 19.86 3.38 -16.83
N ASP A 180 18.79 3.02 -16.11
CA ASP A 180 18.13 1.71 -16.22
C ASP A 180 17.51 1.49 -17.60
N PHE A 181 16.99 2.55 -18.23
CA PHE A 181 16.36 2.50 -19.54
C PHE A 181 17.38 2.38 -20.68
N GLU A 182 18.54 3.03 -20.56
CA GLU A 182 19.68 2.83 -21.47
C GLU A 182 20.26 1.43 -21.31
N ALA A 183 20.50 1.00 -20.07
CA ALA A 183 21.06 -0.30 -19.72
C ALA A 183 20.03 -1.45 -19.66
N ALA A 184 18.84 -1.30 -20.24
CA ALA A 184 17.70 -2.22 -20.01
C ALA A 184 18.00 -3.71 -20.28
N ALA A 185 18.88 -4.03 -21.24
CA ALA A 185 19.29 -5.40 -21.55
C ALA A 185 20.41 -5.96 -20.64
N SER A 186 20.92 -5.17 -19.69
CA SER A 186 21.99 -5.56 -18.77
C SER A 186 21.50 -6.48 -17.65
N ASN A 187 22.32 -7.46 -17.28
CA ASN A 187 22.11 -8.30 -16.10
C ASN A 187 22.58 -7.63 -14.80
N LEU A 188 23.16 -6.43 -14.90
CA LEU A 188 23.55 -5.57 -13.79
C LEU A 188 23.09 -4.14 -14.12
N PRO A 189 22.01 -3.63 -13.49
CA PRO A 189 21.62 -2.24 -13.67
C PRO A 189 22.72 -1.30 -13.14
N PRO A 190 22.82 -0.06 -13.64
CA PRO A 190 23.71 0.95 -13.09
C PRO A 190 23.45 1.21 -11.60
N ALA A 191 24.39 1.86 -10.92
CA ALA A 191 24.14 2.34 -9.57
C ALA A 191 23.07 3.46 -9.60
N ALA A 192 22.00 3.28 -8.82
CA ALA A 192 20.95 4.29 -8.68
C ALA A 192 21.49 5.57 -8.03
N VAL A 193 20.89 6.71 -8.40
CA VAL A 193 21.24 8.01 -7.82
C VAL A 193 20.59 8.15 -6.45
N THR A 194 21.43 8.28 -5.42
CA THR A 194 20.98 8.49 -4.04
C THR A 194 20.33 9.86 -3.85
N GLY A 195 19.21 9.90 -3.14
CA GLY A 195 18.57 11.13 -2.63
C GLY A 195 18.40 11.06 -1.11
N GLU A 196 18.10 12.17 -0.46
CA GLU A 196 17.91 12.24 1.00
C GLU A 196 16.70 11.38 1.45
N HIS A 197 15.64 11.36 0.64
CA HIS A 197 14.40 10.64 0.92
C HIS A 197 14.29 9.29 0.18
N LEU A 198 15.33 8.88 -0.56
CA LEU A 198 15.28 7.75 -1.48
C LEU A 198 16.08 6.53 -1.00
N LEU A 199 15.48 5.36 -1.15
CA LEU A 199 16.08 4.08 -0.79
C LEU A 199 16.04 3.10 -1.98
N TRP A 200 17.19 2.83 -2.57
CA TRP A 200 17.32 2.02 -3.78
C TRP A 200 17.84 0.61 -3.50
N SER A 201 17.27 -0.39 -4.18
CA SER A 201 17.79 -1.75 -4.26
C SER A 201 18.39 -2.00 -5.66
N PRO A 202 19.51 -2.73 -5.79
CA PRO A 202 20.32 -3.31 -4.71
C PRO A 202 21.07 -2.23 -3.89
N GLY A 203 21.38 -2.54 -2.63
CA GLY A 203 22.13 -1.63 -1.74
C GLY A 203 21.31 -1.01 -0.59
N ALA A 204 19.98 -1.12 -0.60
CA ALA A 204 19.09 -0.53 0.41
C ALA A 204 19.40 -0.96 1.86
N ARG A 205 19.76 -2.23 2.08
CA ARG A 205 19.76 -2.87 3.41
C ARG A 205 20.45 -2.03 4.50
N PRO A 206 21.71 -1.57 4.37
CA PRO A 206 22.37 -0.82 5.44
C PRO A 206 21.65 0.49 5.82
N SER A 207 21.02 1.16 4.86
CA SER A 207 20.24 2.38 5.11
C SER A 207 18.89 2.08 5.75
N LEU A 208 18.22 0.99 5.35
CA LEU A 208 17.01 0.50 6.02
C LEU A 208 17.27 0.15 7.49
N LEU A 209 18.35 -0.59 7.78
CA LEU A 209 18.67 -1.00 9.15
C LEU A 209 19.01 0.21 10.03
N ARG A 210 19.75 1.20 9.52
CA ARG A 210 19.99 2.46 10.26
C ARG A 210 18.71 3.26 10.51
N HIS A 211 17.76 3.25 9.58
CA HIS A 211 16.47 3.92 9.78
C HIS A 211 15.66 3.24 10.88
N LEU A 212 15.58 1.90 10.87
CA LEU A 212 14.97 1.11 11.94
C LEU A 212 15.65 1.36 13.30
N ASP A 213 16.98 1.34 13.36
CA ASP A 213 17.73 1.58 14.60
C ASP A 213 17.49 2.98 15.17
N SER A 214 17.26 3.98 14.31
CA SER A 214 16.97 5.36 14.75
C SER A 214 15.61 5.54 15.45
N ALA A 215 14.72 4.54 15.37
CA ALA A 215 13.39 4.62 15.96
C ALA A 215 13.45 4.63 17.49
N THR A 216 12.81 5.64 18.09
CA THR A 216 12.76 5.87 19.56
C THR A 216 11.37 5.73 20.18
N ARG A 217 10.31 5.66 19.37
CA ARG A 217 8.92 5.62 19.84
C ARG A 217 8.14 4.42 19.31
N SER A 218 8.05 4.29 17.99
CA SER A 218 7.41 3.15 17.34
C SER A 218 8.09 2.78 16.02
N VAL A 219 7.86 1.55 15.59
CA VAL A 219 8.11 1.04 14.24
C VAL A 219 6.84 0.35 13.78
N ASP A 220 6.28 0.84 12.68
CA ASP A 220 5.02 0.36 12.10
C ASP A 220 5.29 -0.16 10.68
N ILE A 221 5.03 -1.44 10.45
CA ILE A 221 5.41 -2.14 9.21
C ILE A 221 4.17 -2.70 8.52
N THR A 222 4.07 -2.51 7.21
CA THR A 222 3.20 -3.31 6.34
C THR A 222 4.07 -4.00 5.30
N ALA A 223 3.92 -5.32 5.13
CA ALA A 223 4.75 -6.11 4.23
C ALA A 223 3.97 -7.29 3.62
N GLU A 224 4.34 -7.67 2.39
CA GLU A 224 3.85 -8.88 1.74
C GLU A 224 4.70 -10.10 2.13
N GLU A 225 6.01 -9.90 2.30
CA GLU A 225 6.99 -10.94 2.59
C GLU A 225 7.90 -10.55 3.76
N LEU A 226 8.36 -11.54 4.53
CA LEU A 226 9.28 -11.33 5.66
C LEU A 226 10.32 -12.46 5.75
N SER A 227 11.42 -12.28 5.01
CA SER A 227 12.48 -13.30 4.85
C SER A 227 13.89 -12.81 5.21
N ASP A 228 14.19 -11.52 5.04
CA ASP A 228 15.53 -10.96 5.26
C ASP A 228 15.93 -10.99 6.75
N GLN A 229 16.84 -11.91 7.10
CA GLN A 229 17.23 -12.16 8.49
C GLN A 229 17.85 -10.92 9.17
N ALA A 230 18.62 -10.11 8.43
CA ALA A 230 19.23 -8.91 8.99
C ALA A 230 18.16 -7.86 9.37
N THR A 231 17.12 -7.71 8.55
CA THR A 231 15.96 -6.86 8.82
C THR A 231 15.14 -7.40 9.99
N ILE A 232 14.91 -8.73 10.05
CA ILE A 232 14.19 -9.37 11.16
C ILE A 232 14.93 -9.15 12.50
N SER A 233 16.23 -9.42 12.58
CA SER A 233 17.02 -9.22 13.80
C SER A 233 17.18 -7.74 14.20
N GLU A 234 17.10 -6.82 13.24
CA GLU A 234 17.04 -5.37 13.52
C GLU A 234 15.71 -4.99 14.19
N ILE A 235 14.58 -5.48 13.66
CA ILE A 235 13.25 -5.24 14.26
C ILE A 235 13.17 -5.87 15.67
N ASP A 236 13.72 -7.07 15.87
CA ASP A 236 13.85 -7.69 17.21
C ASP A 236 14.62 -6.77 18.16
N ARG A 237 15.82 -6.29 17.77
CA ARG A 237 16.63 -5.40 18.60
C ARG A 237 15.89 -4.11 18.97
N VAL A 238 15.21 -3.51 17.99
CA VAL A 238 14.42 -2.27 18.18
C VAL A 238 13.26 -2.51 19.15
N ALA A 239 12.52 -3.61 19.00
CA ALA A 239 11.43 -3.97 19.90
C ALA A 239 11.92 -4.25 21.34
N ARG A 240 13.02 -4.99 21.50
CA ARG A 240 13.64 -5.28 22.81
C ARG A 240 14.18 -4.04 23.54
N ARG A 241 14.46 -2.96 22.81
CA ARG A 241 14.81 -1.64 23.36
C ARG A 241 13.60 -0.91 23.96
N GLY A 242 12.39 -1.46 23.85
CA GLY A 242 11.14 -0.87 24.34
C GLY A 242 10.43 0.04 23.33
N VAL A 243 10.83 0.00 22.05
CA VAL A 243 10.17 0.73 20.96
C VAL A 243 8.90 -0.03 20.58
N ALA A 244 7.76 0.65 20.48
CA ALA A 244 6.49 -0.01 20.16
C ALA A 244 6.51 -0.56 18.72
N CYS A 245 6.42 -1.89 18.58
CA CYS A 245 6.50 -2.57 17.29
C CYS A 245 5.13 -3.11 16.85
N ARG A 246 4.65 -2.70 15.67
CA ARG A 246 3.40 -3.19 15.07
C ARG A 246 3.64 -3.59 13.62
N MET A 247 3.11 -4.75 13.22
CA MET A 247 3.26 -5.26 11.86
C MET A 247 1.93 -5.78 11.31
N VAL A 248 1.66 -5.44 10.05
CA VAL A 248 0.63 -6.06 9.20
C VAL A 248 1.36 -6.86 8.12
N LEU A 249 1.12 -8.17 8.06
CA LEU A 249 1.85 -9.09 7.19
C LEU A 249 0.89 -10.04 6.47
N THR A 250 1.19 -10.44 5.24
CA THR A 250 0.44 -11.51 4.55
C THR A 250 0.58 -12.84 5.29
N ASP A 251 -0.55 -13.51 5.53
CA ASP A 251 -0.63 -14.84 6.15
C ASP A 251 0.03 -15.90 5.25
N ASN A 252 1.24 -16.30 5.61
CA ASN A 252 2.03 -17.30 4.89
C ASN A 252 2.90 -18.10 5.88
N PRO A 253 2.81 -19.45 5.92
CA PRO A 253 3.62 -20.29 6.80
C PRO A 253 5.14 -20.11 6.66
N GLN A 254 5.64 -19.63 5.51
CA GLN A 254 7.06 -19.35 5.30
C GLN A 254 7.63 -18.35 6.31
N TRP A 255 6.81 -17.39 6.78
CA TRP A 255 7.21 -16.34 7.71
C TRP A 255 6.99 -16.73 9.18
N ALA A 256 6.42 -17.91 9.47
CA ALA A 256 6.00 -18.30 10.82
C ALA A 256 7.13 -18.24 11.87
N ARG A 257 8.36 -18.59 11.49
CA ARG A 257 9.53 -18.44 12.37
C ARG A 257 9.83 -16.97 12.70
N ALA A 258 9.85 -16.11 11.69
CA ALA A 258 10.10 -14.67 11.86
C ALA A 258 8.99 -14.00 12.69
N ILE A 259 7.73 -14.38 12.48
CA ILE A 259 6.60 -13.94 13.29
C ILE A 259 6.80 -14.33 14.76
N GLY A 260 7.22 -15.58 15.02
CA GLY A 260 7.51 -16.06 16.38
C GLY A 260 8.65 -15.29 17.06
N GLU A 261 9.75 -15.04 16.35
CA GLU A 261 10.89 -14.24 16.81
C GLU A 261 10.47 -12.82 17.19
N LEU A 262 9.80 -12.10 16.28
CA LEU A 262 9.34 -10.72 16.51
C LEU A 262 8.27 -10.63 17.60
N THR A 263 7.35 -11.61 17.69
CA THR A 263 6.36 -11.65 18.77
C THR A 263 7.04 -11.84 20.14
N ALA A 264 8.07 -12.69 20.22
CA ALA A 264 8.90 -12.87 21.42
C ALA A 264 9.83 -11.67 21.72
N ALA A 265 9.98 -10.74 20.77
CA ALA A 265 10.63 -9.44 20.96
C ALA A 265 9.67 -8.35 21.49
N GLY A 266 8.36 -8.59 21.44
CA GLY A 266 7.31 -7.63 21.84
C GLY A 266 6.53 -7.00 20.68
N CYS A 267 6.75 -7.42 19.42
CA CYS A 267 5.98 -6.93 18.28
C CYS A 267 4.54 -7.48 18.28
N SER A 268 3.57 -6.60 18.00
CA SER A 268 2.19 -6.99 17.70
C SER A 268 2.04 -7.26 16.21
N VAL A 269 1.82 -8.53 15.83
CA VAL A 269 1.69 -8.95 14.44
C VAL A 269 0.24 -9.30 14.09
N HIS A 270 -0.29 -8.66 13.05
CA HIS A 270 -1.61 -8.93 12.49
C HIS A 270 -1.48 -9.51 11.09
N LEU A 271 -2.12 -10.65 10.84
CA LEU A 271 -2.04 -11.35 9.56
C LEU A 271 -3.24 -11.02 8.65
N LEU A 272 -2.97 -10.69 7.39
CA LEU A 272 -3.96 -10.52 6.33
C LEU A 272 -4.04 -11.80 5.47
N PRO A 273 -5.22 -12.37 5.20
CA PRO A 273 -5.34 -13.56 4.37
C PRO A 273 -4.75 -13.35 2.96
N ALA A 274 -3.87 -14.26 2.51
CA ALA A 274 -3.25 -14.23 1.19
C ALA A 274 -4.25 -14.32 0.01
N ALA A 275 -5.49 -14.74 0.28
CA ALA A 275 -6.59 -14.68 -0.68
C ALA A 275 -7.83 -14.08 0.01
N PRO A 276 -8.66 -13.29 -0.71
CA PRO A 276 -9.95 -12.85 -0.20
C PRO A 276 -10.77 -14.06 0.24
N ARG A 277 -11.19 -14.09 1.51
CA ARG A 277 -12.11 -15.14 1.98
C ARG A 277 -13.39 -15.04 1.14
N ARG A 278 -13.64 -16.03 0.28
CA ARG A 278 -14.95 -16.19 -0.37
C ARG A 278 -15.99 -16.26 0.74
N SER A 279 -16.86 -15.28 0.81
CA SER A 279 -17.96 -15.28 1.76
C SER A 279 -18.94 -16.39 1.35
N THR A 280 -18.77 -17.58 1.95
CA THR A 280 -19.76 -18.65 1.91
C THR A 280 -20.96 -18.26 2.78
N CYS A 281 -21.64 -17.19 2.37
CA CYS A 281 -22.97 -16.86 2.83
C CYS A 281 -23.93 -17.82 2.11
N THR A 282 -23.95 -19.07 2.57
CA THR A 282 -24.93 -20.07 2.18
C THR A 282 -26.31 -19.56 2.58
N ARG A 283 -27.02 -18.94 1.62
CA ARG A 283 -28.45 -18.66 1.75
C ARG A 283 -29.17 -19.99 1.86
N ASN A 284 -29.41 -20.43 3.09
CA ASN A 284 -30.21 -21.59 3.37
C ASN A 284 -31.66 -21.28 2.97
N ARG A 285 -32.07 -21.68 1.77
CA ARG A 285 -33.44 -21.56 1.26
C ARG A 285 -34.13 -22.91 1.40
N SER A 286 -35.39 -22.88 1.85
CA SER A 286 -36.31 -24.01 2.06
C SER A 286 -35.82 -25.07 3.05
N SER A 287 -36.65 -25.58 3.96
CA SER A 287 -38.09 -25.83 3.82
C SER A 287 -38.95 -25.29 4.97
N TRP A 288 -40.07 -24.67 4.61
CA TRP A 288 -41.28 -24.61 5.46
C TRP A 288 -42.38 -25.36 4.71
N THR A 289 -42.73 -26.55 5.19
CA THR A 289 -43.95 -27.25 4.79
C THR A 289 -45.01 -26.98 5.85
N ALA A 290 -46.11 -26.33 5.46
CA ALA A 290 -47.27 -26.17 6.34
C ALA A 290 -48.04 -27.51 6.45
N PRO A 291 -48.51 -27.90 7.64
CA PRO A 291 -49.39 -29.06 7.79
C PRO A 291 -50.85 -28.69 7.46
N HIS A 292 -51.60 -29.69 7.01
CA HIS A 292 -53.06 -29.74 7.08
C HIS A 292 -53.51 -30.24 8.46
#